data_AF-A0A8T0DR50-F1
#
_entry.id   AF-A0A8T0DR50-F1
#
_cell.length_a   1.000
_cell.length_b   1.000
_cell.length_c   1.000
_cell.angle_alpha   90.00
_cell.angle_beta   90.00
_cell.angle_gamma   90.00
#
_symmetry.space_group_name_H-M   'P 1'
#
loop_
_entity.id
_entity.type
_entity.pdbx_description
1 polymer ?
#
loop_
_entity_poly.entity_id
_entity_poly.type
_entity_poly.pdbx_seq_one_letter_code
_entity_poly.pdbx_strand_id
1 'polypeptide(L)'
;MGNVESDKVVHKQKSDTGIYRGVRTEEPSGLMVHENDFLVKFERVKLQSLGKSIWMRCSKSGVFSLRDYESLVQELNHHSDHLKFFVKLATDSQAMEIEPIFSVLLSWFSFGKSFTDQMHRALFGNLISSLANVTSVDTIAARMSTLFTDVADDLAKIVSHILKATNPPLLLDFSVSSGFSTLLTEEMLWLLSVILSAPFKRPNRTRLVDCAPLEIEQLAHLCQLYDSKSHGFSFTRMKELAFEYGGPIIMFLQTENYLFCLSSDEGLKDSMKTYGTVDSKLFQIFPIFTKLVYPNLCGFIQYFFHISSTNFSQTAGRSAKLAGPGVEVGIIYSNFTAKTTRRGLLIGHQPIASPVLDVNEGFTELRFTGGPPLKLVAVEIWAAGLTDQLSKLRAQKAWELQQVNKEKNRRFKLDEDWRNSADRQILSMSGVNVYHSATTEAELSSETHSASKQQ
;
A
#
# COMPACT_ATOMS: atom_id res chain seq x y z
N MET A 1 24.90 -75.38 17.28
CA MET A 1 23.78 -75.91 16.48
C MET A 1 23.54 -74.98 15.31
N GLY A 2 23.71 -75.29 14.03
CA GLY A 2 24.42 -76.31 13.24
C GLY A 2 24.56 -75.66 11.84
N ASN A 3 25.74 -75.69 11.24
CA ASN A 3 26.08 -76.40 9.99
C ASN A 3 25.07 -76.25 8.83
N VAL A 4 25.42 -76.14 7.55
CA VAL A 4 26.65 -76.09 6.74
C VAL A 4 26.14 -75.83 5.31
N GLU A 5 27.02 -75.30 4.45
CA GLU A 5 26.92 -75.07 3.02
C GLU A 5 26.40 -76.25 2.16
N SER A 6 26.04 -75.90 0.90
CA SER A 6 26.61 -76.45 -0.36
C SER A 6 25.64 -77.07 -1.38
N ASP A 7 25.76 -76.50 -2.59
CA ASP A 7 25.77 -77.07 -3.95
C ASP A 7 24.63 -77.95 -4.50
N LYS A 8 24.10 -77.58 -5.68
CA LYS A 8 24.57 -78.11 -6.98
C LYS A 8 23.72 -77.66 -8.19
N VAL A 9 24.47 -77.18 -9.18
CA VAL A 9 24.32 -77.11 -10.65
C VAL A 9 23.35 -78.12 -11.30
N VAL A 10 22.53 -77.67 -12.28
CA VAL A 10 22.34 -78.36 -13.58
C VAL A 10 22.06 -77.34 -14.69
N HIS A 11 22.98 -77.28 -15.66
CA HIS A 11 22.77 -76.70 -17.00
C HIS A 11 21.83 -77.57 -17.84
N LYS A 12 20.95 -76.95 -18.63
CA LYS A 12 20.48 -77.55 -19.89
C LYS A 12 20.26 -76.47 -20.96
N GLN A 13 21.19 -76.41 -21.92
CA GLN A 13 21.00 -75.79 -23.23
C GLN A 13 20.13 -76.69 -24.12
N LYS A 14 19.20 -76.07 -24.85
CA LYS A 14 18.64 -76.46 -26.18
C LYS A 14 18.05 -75.18 -26.77
N SER A 15 18.74 -74.48 -27.67
CA SER A 15 18.75 -74.64 -29.15
C SER A 15 17.41 -74.34 -29.83
N ASP A 16 17.44 -73.23 -30.57
CA ASP A 16 16.85 -72.97 -31.90
C ASP A 16 15.41 -72.50 -32.12
N THR A 17 15.39 -71.31 -32.74
CA THR A 17 14.57 -70.84 -33.88
C THR A 17 13.06 -70.65 -33.70
N GLY A 18 12.59 -69.43 -33.95
CA GLY A 18 11.18 -69.19 -34.22
C GLY A 18 10.77 -67.72 -34.10
N ILE A 19 10.81 -67.02 -35.23
CA ILE A 19 10.17 -65.72 -35.48
C ILE A 19 8.75 -65.71 -34.90
N TYR A 20 8.44 -64.79 -33.98
CA TYR A 20 7.06 -64.40 -33.71
C TYR A 20 6.90 -62.89 -33.53
N ARG A 21 5.86 -62.42 -34.22
CA ARG A 21 5.43 -61.04 -34.46
C ARG A 21 5.32 -60.21 -33.19
N GLY A 22 5.56 -58.91 -33.38
CA GLY A 22 5.28 -57.86 -32.40
C GLY A 22 3.86 -57.97 -31.85
N VAL A 23 3.78 -58.14 -30.54
CA VAL A 23 2.64 -57.73 -29.76
C VAL A 23 2.88 -56.26 -29.45
N ARG A 24 2.10 -55.38 -30.11
CA ARG A 24 1.90 -54.03 -29.60
C ARG A 24 1.35 -54.20 -28.18
N THR A 25 2.17 -53.95 -27.18
CA THR A 25 1.66 -53.52 -25.87
C THR A 25 0.87 -52.25 -26.13
N GLU A 26 -0.45 -52.35 -26.01
CA GLU A 26 -1.31 -51.18 -25.93
C GLU A 26 -0.74 -50.27 -24.85
N GLU A 27 -0.36 -49.06 -25.27
CA GLU A 27 -0.02 -47.99 -24.34
C GLU A 27 -1.21 -47.83 -23.38
N PRO A 28 -0.98 -47.69 -22.06
CA PRO A 28 -2.06 -47.43 -21.13
C PRO A 28 -2.76 -46.16 -21.60
N SER A 29 -4.04 -46.29 -21.93
CA SER A 29 -4.94 -45.19 -22.28
C SER A 29 -4.75 -44.07 -21.26
N GLY A 30 -3.99 -43.05 -21.68
CA GLY A 30 -3.49 -42.01 -20.80
C GLY A 30 -4.64 -41.28 -20.11
N LEU A 31 -4.39 -40.80 -18.89
CA LEU A 31 -5.27 -39.87 -18.20
C LEU A 31 -5.50 -38.65 -19.10
N MET A 32 -6.61 -38.63 -19.82
CA MET A 32 -7.07 -37.49 -20.59
C MET A 32 -7.82 -36.54 -19.65
N VAL A 33 -7.42 -35.28 -19.58
CA VAL A 33 -8.16 -34.25 -18.85
C VAL A 33 -9.21 -33.66 -19.79
N HIS A 34 -10.48 -33.70 -19.41
CA HIS A 34 -11.56 -33.07 -20.17
C HIS A 34 -11.64 -31.55 -19.91
N GLU A 35 -12.09 -30.79 -20.91
CA GLU A 35 -12.19 -29.32 -20.85
C GLU A 35 -13.05 -28.85 -19.67
N ASN A 36 -14.20 -29.48 -19.47
CA ASN A 36 -15.11 -29.10 -18.38
C ASN A 36 -14.46 -29.29 -17.01
N ASP A 37 -13.77 -30.41 -16.80
CA ASP A 37 -13.09 -30.70 -15.53
C ASP A 37 -11.94 -29.71 -15.28
N PHE A 38 -11.26 -29.29 -16.35
CA PHE A 38 -10.23 -28.25 -16.28
C PHE A 38 -10.83 -26.88 -15.93
N LEU A 39 -11.88 -26.44 -16.64
CA LEU A 39 -12.48 -25.12 -16.47
C LEU A 39 -13.19 -24.94 -15.11
N VAL A 40 -13.80 -25.99 -14.57
CA VAL A 40 -14.43 -25.97 -13.24
C VAL A 40 -13.43 -25.56 -12.14
N LYS A 41 -12.14 -25.88 -12.30
CA LYS A 41 -11.11 -25.45 -11.35
C LYS A 41 -10.91 -23.93 -11.32
N PHE A 42 -11.06 -23.27 -12.47
CA PHE A 42 -10.89 -21.81 -12.60
C PHE A 42 -12.18 -21.04 -12.30
N GLU A 43 -13.34 -21.67 -12.53
CA GLU A 43 -14.65 -21.08 -12.23
C GLU A 43 -14.81 -20.73 -10.75
N ARG A 44 -14.34 -21.61 -9.85
CA ARG A 44 -14.35 -21.40 -8.40
C ARG A 44 -13.63 -20.13 -7.94
N VAL A 45 -12.77 -19.58 -8.80
CA VAL A 45 -11.87 -18.47 -8.50
C VAL A 45 -12.18 -17.26 -9.39
N LYS A 46 -13.32 -17.26 -10.11
CA LYS A 46 -13.72 -16.20 -11.07
C LYS A 46 -12.71 -15.94 -12.19
N LEU A 47 -11.86 -16.93 -12.52
CA LEU A 47 -10.82 -16.84 -13.55
C LEU A 47 -11.13 -17.73 -14.76
N GLN A 48 -12.42 -17.96 -15.07
CA GLN A 48 -12.83 -18.85 -16.16
C GLN A 48 -12.29 -18.41 -17.53
N SER A 49 -12.23 -17.10 -17.80
CA SER A 49 -11.64 -16.57 -19.04
C SER A 49 -10.16 -16.92 -19.17
N LEU A 50 -9.40 -16.85 -18.07
CA LEU A 50 -8.00 -17.26 -18.03
C LEU A 50 -7.87 -18.77 -18.29
N GLY A 51 -8.69 -19.59 -17.63
CA GLY A 51 -8.74 -21.04 -17.85
C GLY A 51 -8.99 -21.38 -19.33
N LYS A 52 -9.95 -20.71 -19.97
CA LYS A 52 -10.23 -20.89 -21.41
C LYS A 52 -9.03 -20.51 -22.27
N SER A 53 -8.38 -19.37 -22.02
CA SER A 53 -7.21 -18.96 -22.80
C SER A 53 -6.03 -19.94 -22.63
N ILE A 54 -5.80 -20.45 -21.41
CA ILE A 54 -4.79 -21.50 -21.16
C ILE A 54 -5.13 -22.78 -21.93
N TRP A 55 -6.39 -23.22 -21.86
CA TRP A 55 -6.85 -24.41 -22.57
C TRP A 55 -6.66 -24.28 -24.08
N MET A 56 -7.06 -23.16 -24.67
CA MET A 56 -6.92 -22.90 -26.11
C MET A 56 -5.46 -22.89 -26.56
N ARG A 57 -4.55 -22.34 -25.75
CA ARG A 57 -3.11 -22.32 -26.08
C ARG A 57 -2.47 -23.71 -26.01
N CYS A 58 -2.85 -24.50 -25.02
CA CYS A 58 -2.20 -25.79 -24.73
C CYS A 58 -2.85 -26.97 -25.48
N SER A 59 -4.15 -26.89 -25.81
CA SER A 59 -4.87 -27.99 -26.46
C SER A 59 -4.78 -27.90 -28.00
N LYS A 60 -3.74 -28.50 -28.58
CA LYS A 60 -3.56 -28.55 -30.05
C LYS A 60 -4.63 -29.41 -30.78
N SER A 61 -5.44 -30.18 -30.04
CA SER A 61 -6.42 -31.13 -30.61
C SER A 61 -7.69 -31.29 -29.76
N GLY A 62 -8.00 -30.31 -28.91
CA GLY A 62 -9.12 -30.41 -27.96
C GLY A 62 -8.88 -31.38 -26.80
N VAL A 63 -7.63 -31.84 -26.66
CA VAL A 63 -7.19 -32.74 -25.60
C VAL A 63 -5.96 -32.14 -24.94
N PHE A 64 -5.94 -32.16 -23.61
CA PHE A 64 -4.85 -31.64 -22.80
C PHE A 64 -3.97 -32.81 -22.35
N SER A 65 -2.84 -33.04 -23.03
CA SER A 65 -1.96 -34.16 -22.70
C SER A 65 -1.22 -33.91 -21.38
N LEU A 66 -0.86 -34.99 -20.67
CA LEU A 66 -0.01 -34.92 -19.47
C LEU A 66 1.31 -34.17 -19.73
N ARG A 67 1.87 -34.29 -20.93
CA ARG A 67 3.11 -33.60 -21.32
C ARG A 67 2.91 -32.09 -21.47
N ASP A 68 1.80 -31.67 -22.08
CA ASP A 68 1.47 -30.25 -22.22
C ASP A 68 1.17 -29.63 -20.85
N TYR A 69 0.55 -30.43 -19.95
CA TYR A 69 0.33 -30.05 -18.56
C TYR A 69 1.62 -29.85 -17.77
N GLU A 70 2.53 -30.82 -17.83
CA GLU A 70 3.85 -30.69 -17.20
C GLU A 70 4.63 -29.50 -17.76
N SER A 71 4.58 -29.29 -19.09
CA SER A 71 5.22 -28.15 -19.74
C SER A 71 4.65 -26.82 -19.25
N LEU A 72 3.32 -26.69 -19.12
CA LEU A 72 2.67 -25.48 -18.60
C LEU A 72 3.09 -25.21 -17.16
N VAL A 73 3.07 -26.23 -16.30
CA VAL A 73 3.48 -26.09 -14.90
C VAL A 73 4.96 -25.73 -14.80
N GLN A 74 5.82 -26.27 -15.66
CA GLN A 74 7.22 -25.88 -15.73
C GLN A 74 7.38 -24.43 -16.20
N GLU A 75 6.65 -24.00 -17.22
CA GLU A 75 6.66 -22.62 -17.73
C GLU A 75 6.26 -21.64 -16.61
N LEU A 76 5.16 -21.91 -15.88
CA LEU A 76 4.70 -21.06 -14.77
C LEU A 76 5.62 -21.05 -13.55
N ASN A 77 6.52 -22.02 -13.38
CA ASN A 77 7.45 -22.04 -12.25
C ASN A 77 8.86 -21.53 -12.61
N HIS A 78 9.24 -21.55 -13.90
CA HIS A 78 10.61 -21.22 -14.36
C HIS A 78 10.68 -19.97 -15.25
N HIS A 79 9.57 -19.44 -15.75
CA HIS A 79 9.60 -18.24 -16.59
C HIS A 79 9.96 -17.01 -15.77
N SER A 80 10.97 -16.25 -16.21
CA SER A 80 11.44 -15.06 -15.49
C SER A 80 10.53 -13.83 -15.64
N ASP A 81 9.60 -13.87 -16.59
CA ASP A 81 8.70 -12.75 -16.91
C ASP A 81 7.25 -13.24 -17.08
N HIS A 82 6.55 -13.45 -15.96
CA HIS A 82 5.15 -13.91 -15.97
C HIS A 82 4.21 -12.90 -16.62
N LEU A 83 4.53 -11.60 -16.55
CA LEU A 83 3.73 -10.56 -17.18
C LEU A 83 3.68 -10.76 -18.70
N LYS A 84 4.83 -10.95 -19.35
CA LYS A 84 4.87 -11.25 -20.79
C LYS A 84 4.10 -12.52 -21.14
N PHE A 85 4.18 -13.55 -20.30
CA PHE A 85 3.43 -14.78 -20.51
C PHE A 85 1.91 -14.51 -20.58
N PHE A 86 1.36 -13.77 -19.60
CA PHE A 86 -0.08 -13.47 -19.58
C PHE A 86 -0.50 -12.49 -20.69
N VAL A 87 0.33 -11.49 -21.02
CA VAL A 87 0.06 -10.59 -22.15
C VAL A 87 -0.02 -11.39 -23.45
N LYS A 88 0.94 -12.28 -23.70
CA LYS A 88 0.93 -13.16 -24.87
C LYS A 88 -0.30 -14.07 -24.90
N LEU A 89 -0.67 -14.63 -23.75
CA LEU A 89 -1.85 -15.46 -23.64
C LEU A 89 -3.15 -14.70 -23.98
N ALA A 90 -3.26 -13.45 -23.53
CA ALA A 90 -4.41 -12.61 -23.86
C ALA A 90 -4.44 -12.26 -25.36
N THR A 91 -3.30 -11.89 -25.96
CA THR A 91 -3.20 -11.57 -27.39
C THR A 91 -3.50 -12.76 -28.30
N ASP A 92 -3.11 -13.97 -27.90
CA ASP A 92 -3.36 -15.19 -28.69
C ASP A 92 -4.84 -15.62 -28.65
N SER A 93 -5.59 -15.21 -27.62
CA SER A 93 -6.97 -15.61 -27.38
C SER A 93 -8.04 -14.65 -27.92
N GLN A 94 -7.66 -13.43 -28.29
CA GLN A 94 -8.57 -12.37 -28.74
C GLN A 94 -8.27 -11.96 -30.19
N ALA A 95 -9.25 -11.35 -30.87
CA ALA A 95 -8.97 -10.60 -32.11
C ALA A 95 -7.95 -9.48 -31.82
N MET A 96 -7.21 -8.99 -32.82
CA MET A 96 -6.13 -7.98 -32.69
C MET A 96 -6.62 -6.57 -32.27
N GLU A 97 -7.56 -6.47 -31.34
CA GLU A 97 -8.04 -5.23 -30.75
C GLU A 97 -7.56 -5.11 -29.30
N ILE A 98 -6.97 -3.96 -28.97
CA ILE A 98 -6.31 -3.72 -27.67
C ILE A 98 -7.28 -3.61 -26.51
N GLU A 99 -8.48 -3.05 -26.74
CA GLU A 99 -9.47 -2.84 -25.68
C GLU A 99 -9.99 -4.17 -25.09
N PRO A 100 -10.38 -5.17 -25.90
CA PRO A 100 -10.68 -6.52 -25.40
C PRO A 100 -9.50 -7.17 -24.67
N ILE A 101 -8.29 -7.09 -25.21
CA ILE A 101 -7.08 -7.65 -24.59
C ILE A 101 -6.87 -7.04 -23.20
N PHE A 102 -6.98 -5.71 -23.09
CA PHE A 102 -6.78 -5.00 -21.84
C PHE A 102 -7.87 -5.33 -20.82
N SER A 103 -9.13 -5.38 -21.23
CA SER A 103 -10.24 -5.77 -20.35
C SER A 103 -10.05 -7.18 -19.79
N VAL A 104 -9.56 -8.11 -20.61
CA VAL A 104 -9.27 -9.48 -20.19
C VAL A 104 -8.10 -9.52 -19.21
N LEU A 105 -6.99 -8.86 -19.52
CA LEU A 105 -5.83 -8.77 -18.63
C LEU A 105 -6.18 -8.13 -17.30
N LEU A 106 -6.98 -7.06 -17.32
CA LEU A 106 -7.43 -6.40 -16.11
C LEU A 106 -8.29 -7.33 -15.26
N SER A 107 -9.22 -8.05 -15.88
CA SER A 107 -10.02 -9.07 -15.18
C SER A 107 -9.15 -10.16 -14.55
N TRP A 108 -8.03 -10.53 -15.17
CA TRP A 108 -7.12 -11.53 -14.62
C TRP A 108 -6.30 -10.98 -13.46
N PHE A 109 -5.73 -9.79 -13.62
CA PHE A 109 -4.90 -9.12 -12.62
C PHE A 109 -5.69 -8.57 -11.44
N SER A 110 -6.99 -8.33 -11.61
CA SER A 110 -7.91 -8.08 -10.50
C SER A 110 -8.43 -9.34 -9.82
N PHE A 111 -7.97 -10.53 -10.26
CA PHE A 111 -8.45 -11.83 -9.80
C PHE A 111 -9.97 -11.99 -9.91
N GLY A 112 -10.55 -11.49 -11.00
CA GLY A 112 -11.98 -11.53 -11.25
C GLY A 112 -12.79 -10.51 -10.46
N LYS A 113 -12.15 -9.56 -9.77
CA LYS A 113 -12.85 -8.41 -9.16
C LYS A 113 -13.20 -7.38 -10.23
N SER A 114 -14.42 -6.85 -10.14
CA SER A 114 -14.88 -5.72 -10.95
C SER A 114 -14.51 -4.41 -10.29
N PHE A 115 -14.08 -3.42 -11.07
CA PHE A 115 -13.91 -2.03 -10.62
C PHE A 115 -15.13 -1.20 -11.00
N THR A 116 -15.44 -0.18 -10.21
CA THR A 116 -16.36 0.89 -10.60
C THR A 116 -15.88 1.59 -11.88
N ASP A 117 -16.81 2.05 -12.72
CA ASP A 117 -16.48 2.76 -13.97
C ASP A 117 -15.61 3.99 -13.74
N GLN A 118 -15.76 4.64 -12.57
CA GLN A 118 -14.95 5.78 -12.19
C GLN A 118 -13.50 5.36 -11.90
N MET A 119 -13.29 4.31 -11.10
CA MET A 119 -11.98 3.76 -10.81
C MET A 119 -11.30 3.24 -12.08
N HIS A 120 -12.04 2.49 -12.90
CA HIS A 120 -11.55 1.95 -14.16
C HIS A 120 -11.02 3.07 -15.07
N ARG A 121 -11.78 4.15 -15.24
CA ARG A 121 -11.35 5.31 -16.04
C ARG A 121 -10.14 6.02 -15.43
N ALA A 122 -10.12 6.20 -14.11
CA ALA A 122 -9.05 6.90 -13.42
C ALA A 122 -7.70 6.15 -13.50
N LEU A 123 -7.73 4.83 -13.31
CA LEU A 123 -6.53 3.98 -13.32
C LEU A 123 -6.06 3.68 -14.74
N PHE A 124 -6.98 3.31 -15.63
CA PHE A 124 -6.63 2.67 -16.89
C PHE A 124 -6.92 3.52 -18.11
N GLY A 125 -7.67 4.62 -18.00
CA GLY A 125 -8.01 5.48 -19.14
C GLY A 125 -6.77 5.97 -19.89
N ASN A 126 -5.74 6.42 -19.16
CA ASN A 126 -4.47 6.84 -19.74
C ASN A 126 -3.67 5.67 -20.34
N LEU A 127 -3.67 4.52 -19.67
CA LEU A 127 -2.95 3.34 -20.14
C LEU A 127 -3.56 2.81 -21.44
N ILE A 128 -4.88 2.66 -21.49
CA ILE A 128 -5.65 2.26 -22.68
C ILE A 128 -5.39 3.24 -23.82
N SER A 129 -5.49 4.55 -23.56
CA SER A 129 -5.22 5.58 -24.57
C SER A 129 -3.79 5.52 -25.11
N SER A 130 -2.81 5.25 -24.24
CA SER A 130 -1.39 5.12 -24.63
C SER A 130 -1.10 3.85 -25.45
N LEU A 131 -1.94 2.82 -25.30
CA LEU A 131 -1.77 1.53 -25.95
C LEU A 131 -2.58 1.38 -27.24
N ALA A 132 -3.49 2.32 -27.56
CA ALA A 132 -4.45 2.23 -28.68
C ALA A 132 -3.83 1.90 -30.06
N ASN A 133 -2.55 2.20 -30.28
CA ASN A 133 -1.84 1.94 -31.54
C ASN A 133 -0.71 0.89 -31.39
N VAL A 134 -0.64 0.17 -30.27
CA VAL A 134 0.46 -0.75 -29.95
C VAL A 134 0.00 -2.19 -30.11
N THR A 135 0.64 -2.91 -31.04
CA THR A 135 0.33 -4.34 -31.28
C THR A 135 1.41 -5.30 -30.79
N SER A 136 2.57 -4.79 -30.37
CA SER A 136 3.69 -5.60 -29.89
C SER A 136 3.49 -6.02 -28.42
N VAL A 137 3.52 -7.34 -28.17
CA VAL A 137 3.47 -7.95 -26.83
C VAL A 137 4.54 -7.35 -25.90
N ASP A 138 5.77 -7.19 -26.39
CA ASP A 138 6.87 -6.64 -25.59
C ASP A 138 6.61 -5.20 -25.17
N THR A 139 5.99 -4.41 -26.04
CA THR A 139 5.66 -3.01 -25.75
C THR A 139 4.52 -2.92 -24.74
N ILE A 140 3.48 -3.77 -24.87
CA ILE A 140 2.37 -3.84 -23.90
C ILE A 140 2.91 -4.26 -22.52
N ALA A 141 3.70 -5.34 -22.46
CA ALA A 141 4.29 -5.81 -21.22
C ALA A 141 5.21 -4.75 -20.58
N ALA A 142 6.03 -4.06 -21.37
CA ALA A 142 6.89 -2.99 -20.88
C ALA A 142 6.11 -1.78 -20.31
N ARG A 143 4.92 -1.49 -20.84
CA ARG A 143 4.05 -0.43 -20.29
C ARG A 143 3.35 -0.87 -19.00
N MET A 144 3.01 -2.15 -18.90
CA MET A 144 2.32 -2.72 -17.73
C MET A 144 3.26 -3.10 -16.57
N SER A 145 4.55 -3.32 -16.83
CA SER A 145 5.52 -3.79 -15.82
C SER A 145 5.65 -2.90 -14.60
N THR A 146 5.37 -1.60 -14.74
CA THR A 146 5.44 -0.63 -13.65
C THR A 146 4.42 -0.88 -12.54
N LEU A 147 3.31 -1.56 -12.84
CA LEU A 147 2.22 -1.83 -11.90
C LEU A 147 1.95 -3.33 -11.75
N PHE A 148 2.07 -4.12 -12.80
CA PHE A 148 1.50 -5.47 -12.83
C PHE A 148 2.52 -6.60 -12.64
N THR A 149 3.80 -6.31 -12.40
CA THR A 149 4.83 -7.36 -12.26
C THR A 149 4.54 -8.27 -11.07
N ASP A 150 4.41 -7.71 -9.87
CA ASP A 150 4.09 -8.48 -8.66
C ASP A 150 2.74 -9.22 -8.80
N VAL A 151 1.77 -8.59 -9.46
CA VAL A 151 0.44 -9.16 -9.70
C VAL A 151 0.51 -10.35 -10.64
N ALA A 152 1.33 -10.28 -11.69
CA ALA A 152 1.53 -11.37 -12.63
C ALA A 152 2.23 -12.55 -11.95
N ASP A 153 3.21 -12.29 -11.07
CA ASP A 153 3.86 -13.34 -10.29
C ASP A 153 2.89 -14.03 -9.33
N ASP A 154 2.05 -13.26 -8.65
CA ASP A 154 0.99 -13.80 -7.79
C ASP A 154 -0.04 -14.59 -8.59
N LEU A 155 -0.44 -14.12 -9.77
CA LEU A 155 -1.33 -14.85 -10.66
C LEU A 155 -0.70 -16.17 -11.11
N ALA A 156 0.59 -16.19 -11.44
CA ALA A 156 1.31 -17.43 -11.80
C ALA A 156 1.32 -18.43 -10.64
N LYS A 157 1.56 -17.98 -9.40
CA LYS A 157 1.47 -18.82 -8.19
C LYS A 157 0.05 -19.39 -8.01
N ILE A 158 -0.97 -18.55 -8.19
CA ILE A 158 -2.38 -18.97 -8.08
C ILE A 158 -2.70 -20.03 -9.15
N VAL A 159 -2.33 -19.80 -10.41
CA VAL A 159 -2.57 -20.77 -11.49
C VAL A 159 -1.82 -22.08 -11.21
N SER A 160 -0.53 -22.01 -10.81
CA SER A 160 0.26 -23.19 -10.42
C SER A 160 -0.41 -23.97 -9.29
N HIS A 161 -0.98 -23.27 -8.31
CA HIS A 161 -1.74 -23.90 -7.22
C HIS A 161 -3.05 -24.52 -7.70
N ILE A 162 -3.86 -23.83 -8.52
CA ILE A 162 -5.13 -24.35 -9.09
C ILE A 162 -4.88 -25.65 -9.87
N LEU A 163 -3.79 -25.69 -10.64
CA LEU A 163 -3.42 -26.87 -11.41
C LEU A 163 -3.06 -28.03 -10.47
N LYS A 164 -2.18 -27.80 -9.50
CA LYS A 164 -1.67 -28.82 -8.55
C LYS A 164 -2.69 -29.28 -7.51
N ALA A 165 -3.57 -28.39 -7.05
CA ALA A 165 -4.44 -28.66 -5.91
C ALA A 165 -5.54 -29.65 -6.27
N THR A 166 -5.63 -30.73 -5.50
CA THR A 166 -6.71 -31.70 -5.63
C THR A 166 -7.96 -31.31 -4.87
N ASN A 167 -7.95 -30.55 -3.75
CA ASN A 167 -9.20 -30.36 -2.99
C ASN A 167 -9.47 -29.17 -2.04
N PRO A 168 -8.58 -28.26 -1.58
CA PRO A 168 -9.10 -27.09 -0.87
C PRO A 168 -9.50 -25.97 -1.85
N PRO A 169 -10.67 -25.34 -1.67
CA PRO A 169 -11.05 -24.15 -2.43
C PRO A 169 -10.16 -22.95 -2.08
N LEU A 170 -9.77 -22.20 -3.11
CA LEU A 170 -9.03 -20.95 -2.96
C LEU A 170 -9.99 -19.81 -2.62
N LEU A 171 -9.71 -19.06 -1.55
CA LEU A 171 -10.46 -17.85 -1.20
C LEU A 171 -9.61 -16.61 -1.50
N LEU A 172 -9.86 -15.97 -2.65
CA LEU A 172 -9.17 -14.74 -3.08
C LEU A 172 -9.79 -13.45 -2.52
N ASP A 173 -10.73 -13.53 -1.59
CA ASP A 173 -11.38 -12.34 -1.03
C ASP A 173 -10.45 -11.61 -0.04
N PHE A 174 -9.73 -10.61 -0.52
CA PHE A 174 -8.93 -9.70 0.31
C PHE A 174 -9.83 -8.64 0.93
N SER A 175 -10.06 -8.74 2.24
CA SER A 175 -10.72 -7.71 3.05
C SER A 175 -9.77 -7.22 4.13
N VAL A 176 -9.76 -5.92 4.39
CA VAL A 176 -9.06 -5.37 5.57
C VAL A 176 -9.77 -5.88 6.82
N SER A 177 -9.01 -6.18 7.87
CA SER A 177 -9.55 -6.66 9.15
C SER A 177 -10.40 -5.63 9.92
N SER A 178 -10.65 -4.43 9.35
CA SER A 178 -11.35 -3.32 9.99
C SER A 178 -12.81 -3.22 9.51
N GLY A 179 -13.76 -3.19 10.44
CA GLY A 179 -15.19 -3.13 10.14
C GLY A 179 -15.73 -1.79 9.62
N PHE A 180 -14.90 -0.75 9.49
CA PHE A 180 -15.33 0.59 9.07
C PHE A 180 -14.28 1.22 8.15
N SER A 181 -14.54 1.26 6.85
CA SER A 181 -13.79 2.10 5.91
C SER A 181 -14.76 2.86 5.02
N THR A 182 -14.51 4.15 4.84
CA THR A 182 -15.35 5.05 4.04
C THR A 182 -14.64 5.48 2.76
N LEU A 183 -13.30 5.60 2.79
CA LEU A 183 -12.45 5.89 1.64
C LEU A 183 -11.63 4.67 1.21
N LEU A 184 -11.10 3.87 2.16
CA LEU A 184 -10.37 2.64 1.83
C LEU A 184 -11.33 1.49 1.42
N THR A 185 -11.81 1.53 0.18
CA THR A 185 -12.62 0.44 -0.40
C THR A 185 -11.74 -0.76 -0.79
N GLU A 186 -12.36 -1.89 -1.16
CA GLU A 186 -11.60 -3.05 -1.68
C GLU A 186 -10.81 -2.73 -2.94
N GLU A 187 -11.34 -1.87 -3.81
CA GLU A 187 -10.65 -1.39 -5.02
C GLU A 187 -9.40 -0.59 -4.67
N MET A 188 -9.50 0.27 -3.64
CA MET A 188 -8.37 1.02 -3.13
C MET A 188 -7.32 0.09 -2.50
N LEU A 189 -7.75 -0.93 -1.75
CA LEU A 189 -6.84 -1.89 -1.15
C LEU A 189 -6.05 -2.65 -2.22
N TRP A 190 -6.72 -3.08 -3.29
CA TRP A 190 -6.06 -3.71 -4.44
C TRP A 190 -5.07 -2.74 -5.09
N LEU A 191 -5.46 -1.48 -5.33
CA LEU A 191 -4.56 -0.47 -5.88
C LEU A 191 -3.33 -0.25 -5.00
N LEU A 192 -3.52 -0.11 -3.69
CA LEU A 192 -2.43 0.07 -2.73
C LEU A 192 -1.46 -1.12 -2.75
N SER A 193 -1.97 -2.33 -2.91
CA SER A 193 -1.14 -3.54 -2.94
C SER A 193 -0.19 -3.57 -4.14
N VAL A 194 -0.56 -2.87 -5.21
CA VAL A 194 0.22 -2.73 -6.44
C VAL A 194 1.26 -1.61 -6.32
N ILE A 195 0.91 -0.48 -5.70
CA ILE A 195 1.74 0.74 -5.75
C ILE A 195 2.68 0.90 -4.55
N LEU A 196 2.38 0.23 -3.44
CA LEU A 196 3.16 0.30 -2.21
C LEU A 196 4.23 -0.77 -2.18
N SER A 197 5.37 -0.40 -1.60
CA SER A 197 6.50 -1.28 -1.32
C SER A 197 6.68 -1.46 0.19
N ALA A 198 7.73 -2.14 0.63
CA ALA A 198 8.21 -1.97 2.00
C ALA A 198 8.38 -0.45 2.29
N PRO A 199 8.09 0.03 3.53
CA PRO A 199 7.74 -0.72 4.74
C PRO A 199 6.24 -0.97 4.96
N PHE A 200 5.39 -0.66 3.98
CA PHE A 200 3.92 -0.74 4.12
C PHE A 200 3.38 -2.16 4.03
N LYS A 201 4.00 -2.97 3.18
CA LYS A 201 3.65 -4.38 2.95
C LYS A 201 4.22 -5.30 4.03
N ARG A 202 3.46 -6.34 4.39
CA ARG A 202 3.90 -7.40 5.31
C ARG A 202 3.49 -8.80 4.88
N PRO A 203 4.40 -9.77 5.03
CA PRO A 203 4.03 -11.16 4.82
C PRO A 203 2.99 -11.57 5.88
N ASN A 204 1.78 -11.85 5.42
CA ASN A 204 0.80 -12.62 6.19
C ASN A 204 0.92 -14.09 5.80
N ARG A 205 0.43 -15.01 6.65
CA ARG A 205 0.19 -16.38 6.17
C ARG A 205 -0.75 -16.28 4.99
N THR A 206 -0.29 -16.68 3.81
CA THR A 206 -1.16 -16.74 2.65
C THR A 206 -2.24 -17.78 2.88
N ARG A 207 -3.38 -17.56 2.23
CA ARG A 207 -4.46 -18.55 2.17
C ARG A 207 -4.11 -19.75 1.29
N LEU A 208 -3.01 -19.68 0.53
CA LEU A 208 -2.43 -20.80 -0.19
C LEU A 208 -1.61 -21.68 0.76
N VAL A 209 -2.08 -22.90 1.04
CA VAL A 209 -1.35 -23.87 1.86
C VAL A 209 0.04 -24.13 1.25
N ASP A 210 1.09 -24.09 2.09
CA ASP A 210 2.49 -24.32 1.75
C ASP A 210 3.08 -23.42 0.65
N CYS A 211 2.47 -22.25 0.38
CA CYS A 211 3.00 -21.27 -0.57
C CYS A 211 3.56 -20.02 0.15
N ALA A 212 4.45 -19.31 -0.53
CA ALA A 212 4.91 -18.00 -0.07
C ALA A 212 3.74 -16.99 -0.07
N PRO A 213 3.75 -15.98 0.83
CA PRO A 213 2.75 -14.91 0.84
C PRO A 213 2.56 -14.28 -0.53
N LEU A 214 1.31 -14.11 -0.96
CA LEU A 214 1.01 -13.31 -2.16
C LEU A 214 1.32 -11.84 -1.83
N GLU A 215 1.98 -11.14 -2.75
CA GLU A 215 2.30 -9.71 -2.62
C GLU A 215 1.05 -8.85 -2.39
N ILE A 216 -0.07 -9.25 -2.99
CA ILE A 216 -1.35 -8.53 -2.89
C ILE A 216 -2.03 -8.73 -1.52
N GLU A 217 -1.72 -9.82 -0.80
CA GLU A 217 -2.25 -10.12 0.55
C GLU A 217 -1.53 -9.35 1.68
N GLN A 218 -0.49 -8.60 1.34
CA GLN A 218 0.44 -8.02 2.31
C GLN A 218 -0.05 -6.72 2.98
N LEU A 219 -1.33 -6.36 2.82
CA LEU A 219 -1.94 -5.16 3.41
C LEU A 219 -3.08 -5.47 4.40
N ALA A 220 -3.35 -6.74 4.72
CA ALA A 220 -4.44 -7.09 5.64
C ALA A 220 -4.24 -6.62 7.10
N HIS A 221 -3.01 -6.23 7.46
CA HIS A 221 -2.64 -5.73 8.80
C HIS A 221 -2.96 -4.24 9.01
N LEU A 222 -3.41 -3.53 7.97
CA LEU A 222 -3.75 -2.11 8.09
C LEU A 222 -4.80 -1.89 9.19
N CYS A 223 -4.53 -0.91 10.05
CA CYS A 223 -5.41 -0.56 11.17
C CYS A 223 -5.84 0.90 11.05
N GLN A 224 -7.14 1.17 11.05
CA GLN A 224 -7.63 2.55 11.02
C GLN A 224 -7.26 3.29 12.32
N LEU A 225 -6.61 4.44 12.18
CA LEU A 225 -6.31 5.35 13.29
C LEU A 225 -7.35 6.46 13.40
N TYR A 226 -7.80 6.98 12.26
CA TYR A 226 -8.73 8.10 12.22
C TYR A 226 -9.61 8.03 10.98
N ASP A 227 -10.87 8.43 11.15
CA ASP A 227 -11.82 8.66 10.06
C ASP A 227 -12.71 9.85 10.42
N SER A 228 -12.69 10.87 9.57
CA SER A 228 -13.48 12.10 9.73
C SER A 228 -15.00 11.87 9.78
N LYS A 229 -15.54 10.81 9.17
CA LYS A 229 -16.99 10.56 9.17
C LYS A 229 -17.47 10.07 10.54
N SER A 230 -16.69 9.21 11.18
CA SER A 230 -16.97 8.68 12.52
C SER A 230 -16.47 9.60 13.65
N HIS A 231 -15.34 10.28 13.47
CA HIS A 231 -14.69 11.08 14.52
C HIS A 231 -14.93 12.60 14.39
N GLY A 232 -15.56 13.06 13.31
CA GLY A 232 -15.73 14.48 12.98
C GLY A 232 -14.47 15.13 12.42
N PHE A 233 -14.54 16.41 12.05
CA PHE A 233 -13.44 17.17 11.41
C PHE A 233 -12.52 17.93 12.39
N SER A 234 -12.39 17.45 13.63
CA SER A 234 -11.57 18.13 14.63
C SER A 234 -10.09 17.77 14.49
N PHE A 235 -9.25 18.76 14.17
CA PHE A 235 -7.79 18.57 14.18
C PHE A 235 -7.29 18.06 15.55
N THR A 236 -7.83 18.59 16.65
CA THR A 236 -7.48 18.11 18.00
C THR A 236 -7.76 16.62 18.13
N ARG A 237 -8.91 16.15 17.62
CA ARG A 237 -9.26 14.73 17.66
C ARG A 237 -8.35 13.87 16.79
N MET A 238 -7.99 14.38 15.61
CA MET A 238 -7.03 13.73 14.72
C MET A 238 -5.65 13.62 15.37
N LYS A 239 -5.19 14.68 16.04
CA LYS A 239 -3.91 14.70 16.77
C LYS A 239 -3.90 13.70 17.93
N GLU A 240 -4.99 13.60 18.69
CA GLU A 240 -5.12 12.62 19.78
C GLU A 240 -5.05 11.17 19.29
N LEU A 241 -5.60 10.88 18.10
CA LEU A 241 -5.76 9.49 17.62
C LEU A 241 -4.62 9.02 16.72
N ALA A 242 -4.06 9.90 15.88
CA ALA A 242 -3.18 9.49 14.78
C ALA A 242 -1.75 10.06 14.86
N PHE A 243 -1.53 11.18 15.56
CA PHE A 243 -0.19 11.76 15.66
C PHE A 243 0.70 10.97 16.64
N GLU A 244 2.01 11.13 16.46
CA GLU A 244 3.07 10.48 17.25
C GLU A 244 3.10 8.95 17.10
N TYR A 245 2.42 8.43 16.08
CA TYR A 245 2.57 7.04 15.69
C TYR A 245 3.99 6.77 15.18
N GLY A 246 4.69 5.82 15.77
CA GLY A 246 6.10 5.51 15.47
C GLY A 246 6.33 4.63 14.23
N GLY A 247 5.37 4.53 13.31
CA GLY A 247 5.47 3.66 12.14
C GLY A 247 4.82 4.22 10.88
N PRO A 248 4.88 3.49 9.76
CA PRO A 248 4.35 3.94 8.48
C PRO A 248 2.83 4.10 8.50
N ILE A 249 2.35 5.12 7.80
CA ILE A 249 0.94 5.49 7.68
C ILE A 249 0.50 5.63 6.22
N ILE A 250 -0.79 5.46 6.00
CA ILE A 250 -1.46 5.78 4.75
C ILE A 250 -2.59 6.76 5.08
N MET A 251 -2.60 7.90 4.43
CA MET A 251 -3.56 8.97 4.66
C MET A 251 -4.30 9.28 3.37
N PHE A 252 -5.63 9.26 3.44
CA PHE A 252 -6.52 9.68 2.35
C PHE A 252 -7.09 11.06 2.63
N LEU A 253 -7.07 11.91 1.59
CA LEU A 253 -7.63 13.25 1.61
C LEU A 253 -8.62 13.37 0.45
N GLN A 254 -9.92 13.40 0.77
CA GLN A 254 -11.00 13.55 -0.20
C GLN A 254 -11.51 14.99 -0.19
N THR A 255 -11.58 15.58 -1.38
CA THR A 255 -12.31 16.82 -1.66
C THR A 255 -13.54 16.51 -2.51
N GLU A 256 -14.26 17.50 -3.02
CA GLU A 256 -15.39 17.24 -3.92
C GLU A 256 -14.97 16.53 -5.22
N ASN A 257 -13.81 16.90 -5.78
CA ASN A 257 -13.39 16.44 -7.12
C ASN A 257 -12.13 15.56 -7.12
N TYR A 258 -11.36 15.58 -6.02
CA TYR A 258 -10.07 14.91 -5.93
C TYR A 258 -10.01 13.97 -4.74
N LEU A 259 -9.33 12.84 -4.94
CA LEU A 259 -8.90 11.95 -3.88
C LEU A 259 -7.38 11.84 -3.93
N PHE A 260 -6.71 12.20 -2.85
CA PHE A 260 -5.28 12.03 -2.68
C PHE A 260 -4.97 10.93 -1.68
N CYS A 261 -3.86 10.23 -1.91
CA CYS A 261 -3.32 9.23 -1.01
C CYS A 261 -1.86 9.56 -0.71
N LEU A 262 -1.57 9.89 0.54
CA LEU A 262 -0.22 10.04 1.07
C LEU A 262 0.18 8.74 1.76
N SER A 263 1.22 8.07 1.27
CA SER A 263 1.88 7.00 2.00
C SER A 263 3.15 7.57 2.63
N SER A 264 3.26 7.51 3.96
CA SER A 264 4.46 7.94 4.68
C SER A 264 5.07 6.81 5.48
N ASP A 265 6.38 6.66 5.38
CA ASP A 265 7.15 5.68 6.12
C ASP A 265 7.32 6.03 7.60
N GLU A 266 7.08 7.29 7.95
CA GLU A 266 7.01 7.81 9.31
C GLU A 266 5.56 8.22 9.64
N GLY A 267 5.19 8.18 10.92
CA GLY A 267 3.87 8.69 11.33
C GLY A 267 3.79 10.21 11.36
N LEU A 268 2.56 10.73 11.44
CA LEU A 268 2.33 12.16 11.53
C LEU A 268 2.91 12.72 12.83
N LYS A 269 3.66 13.80 12.72
CA LYS A 269 4.25 14.50 13.87
C LYS A 269 4.22 16.00 13.66
N ASP A 270 4.10 16.74 14.75
CA ASP A 270 4.22 18.20 14.72
C ASP A 270 5.72 18.55 14.71
N SER A 271 6.21 19.07 13.59
CA SER A 271 7.64 19.25 13.33
C SER A 271 7.90 20.48 12.47
N MET A 272 8.85 21.29 12.93
CA MET A 272 9.40 22.42 12.18
C MET A 272 10.38 22.00 11.07
N LYS A 273 10.77 20.73 11.03
CA LYS A 273 11.61 20.12 10.00
C LYS A 273 10.79 19.18 9.15
N THR A 274 11.16 19.05 7.88
CA THR A 274 10.55 18.07 6.99
C THR A 274 10.91 16.64 7.36
N TYR A 275 10.03 15.69 7.04
CA TYR A 275 10.19 14.25 7.30
C TYR A 275 9.53 13.39 6.22
N GLY A 276 9.68 12.07 6.34
CA GLY A 276 9.27 11.09 5.34
C GLY A 276 10.41 10.79 4.39
N THR A 277 10.94 9.57 4.41
CA THR A 277 12.13 9.18 3.66
C THR A 277 11.79 8.67 2.26
N VAL A 278 12.67 7.87 1.66
CA VAL A 278 12.61 7.37 0.27
C VAL A 278 11.30 6.68 -0.11
N ASP A 279 10.62 6.08 0.87
CA ASP A 279 9.40 5.32 0.67
C ASP A 279 8.12 6.19 0.79
N SER A 280 8.25 7.43 1.28
CA SER A 280 7.15 8.38 1.30
C SER A 280 6.77 8.82 -0.12
N LYS A 281 5.48 8.75 -0.46
CA LYS A 281 4.94 9.06 -1.80
C LYS A 281 3.59 9.75 -1.67
N LEU A 282 3.31 10.65 -2.61
CA LEU A 282 1.99 11.25 -2.76
C LEU A 282 1.38 10.84 -4.11
N PHE A 283 0.15 10.37 -4.07
CA PHE A 283 -0.64 10.01 -5.24
C PHE A 283 -1.91 10.85 -5.31
N GLN A 284 -2.28 11.23 -6.52
CA GLN A 284 -3.65 11.57 -6.88
C GLN A 284 -4.30 10.30 -7.41
N ILE A 285 -5.44 9.91 -6.85
CA ILE A 285 -6.22 8.74 -7.30
C ILE A 285 -7.32 9.20 -8.25
N PHE A 286 -8.06 10.25 -7.87
CA PHE A 286 -9.11 10.84 -8.69
C PHE A 286 -8.82 12.31 -9.04
N PRO A 287 -9.26 12.78 -10.23
CA PRO A 287 -9.96 12.04 -11.30
C PRO A 287 -9.07 11.14 -12.17
N ILE A 288 -7.76 11.34 -12.13
CA ILE A 288 -6.78 10.57 -12.89
C ILE A 288 -5.73 10.06 -11.90
N PHE A 289 -5.40 8.78 -12.00
CA PHE A 289 -4.35 8.21 -11.17
C PHE A 289 -2.98 8.74 -11.62
N THR A 290 -2.29 9.43 -10.73
CA THR A 290 -0.98 10.04 -11.01
C THR A 290 -0.15 10.10 -9.75
N LYS A 291 1.11 9.68 -9.86
CA LYS A 291 2.10 9.86 -8.79
C LYS A 291 2.61 11.30 -8.82
N LEU A 292 2.37 12.04 -7.74
CA LEU A 292 2.66 13.48 -7.66
C LEU A 292 4.03 13.78 -7.05
N VAL A 293 4.41 13.11 -5.96
CA VAL A 293 5.64 13.45 -5.21
C VAL A 293 6.44 12.20 -4.83
N TYR A 294 7.76 12.33 -4.88
CA TYR A 294 8.73 11.38 -4.36
C TYR A 294 10.05 12.10 -4.00
N PRO A 295 10.78 11.57 -3.00
CA PRO A 295 11.95 12.22 -2.38
C PRO A 295 13.20 12.31 -3.27
N ASN A 296 13.32 11.49 -4.32
CA ASN A 296 14.56 11.37 -5.09
C ASN A 296 14.60 12.11 -6.44
N LEU A 297 13.64 12.97 -6.77
CA LEU A 297 13.69 13.75 -8.03
C LEU A 297 14.31 15.15 -7.96
N CYS A 298 15.24 15.38 -7.05
CA CYS A 298 16.18 16.47 -7.22
C CYS A 298 17.25 16.09 -8.25
N GLY A 299 16.93 16.10 -9.55
CA GLY A 299 17.99 16.14 -10.58
C GLY A 299 17.67 15.57 -11.96
N PHE A 300 16.65 14.73 -12.12
CA PHE A 300 16.31 14.17 -13.43
C PHE A 300 14.94 14.62 -13.87
N ILE A 301 14.95 15.76 -14.56
CA ILE A 301 14.16 15.98 -15.77
C ILE A 301 12.65 15.74 -15.63
N GLN A 302 11.96 16.87 -15.75
CA GLN A 302 10.64 17.13 -16.32
C GLN A 302 10.39 16.38 -17.66
N TYR A 303 10.44 15.04 -17.69
CA TYR A 303 10.09 14.20 -18.84
C TYR A 303 9.23 13.02 -18.35
N PHE A 304 8.02 13.32 -17.90
CA PHE A 304 6.84 12.48 -18.14
C PHE A 304 5.56 13.32 -18.20
N PHE A 305 5.70 14.62 -18.48
CA PHE A 305 4.61 15.49 -18.95
C PHE A 305 4.86 15.79 -20.43
N HIS A 306 4.25 15.01 -21.32
CA HIS A 306 3.85 15.43 -22.66
C HIS A 306 2.78 14.43 -23.10
N ILE A 307 1.56 14.83 -23.39
CA ILE A 307 1.16 15.69 -24.52
C ILE A 307 0.00 16.60 -24.03
N SER A 308 0.18 17.91 -23.88
CA SER A 308 -0.29 18.93 -24.86
C SER A 308 0.03 20.36 -24.37
N SER A 309 0.17 21.27 -25.34
CA SER A 309 0.21 22.76 -25.26
C SER A 309 1.44 23.48 -24.69
N THR A 310 2.38 23.76 -25.60
CA THR A 310 2.97 25.08 -25.95
C THR A 310 3.37 26.11 -24.88
N ASN A 311 4.63 26.53 -25.02
CA ASN A 311 5.26 27.82 -24.67
C ASN A 311 5.50 28.11 -23.18
N PHE A 312 6.68 27.70 -22.69
CA PHE A 312 7.39 28.53 -21.71
C PHE A 312 8.91 28.52 -21.93
N SER A 313 9.45 29.73 -21.84
CA SER A 313 10.79 30.16 -22.22
C SER A 313 11.92 29.49 -21.44
N GLN A 314 12.97 29.12 -22.17
CA GLN A 314 14.27 28.68 -21.65
C GLN A 314 14.98 29.81 -20.90
N THR A 315 15.42 29.56 -19.67
CA THR A 315 16.67 30.14 -19.16
C THR A 315 17.49 29.08 -18.44
N ALA A 316 18.77 29.05 -18.78
CA ALA A 316 19.69 27.95 -18.62
C ALA A 316 20.38 27.91 -17.25
N GLY A 317 20.77 26.69 -16.86
CA GLY A 317 22.10 26.38 -16.38
C GLY A 317 22.44 26.73 -14.93
N ARG A 318 22.41 25.72 -14.04
CA ARG A 318 23.43 25.58 -13.00
C ARG A 318 23.58 24.12 -12.56
N SER A 319 24.85 23.73 -12.54
CA SER A 319 25.41 22.40 -12.31
C SER A 319 24.92 21.71 -11.03
N ALA A 320 24.66 20.41 -11.13
CA ALA A 320 24.31 19.53 -10.03
C ALA A 320 25.50 19.37 -9.05
N LYS A 321 25.43 20.06 -7.91
CA LYS A 321 26.18 19.67 -6.72
C LYS A 321 25.41 18.55 -6.02
N LEU A 322 26.08 17.41 -5.80
CA LEU A 322 25.62 16.42 -4.83
C LEU A 322 25.32 17.15 -3.51
N ALA A 323 24.13 16.91 -2.98
CA ALA A 323 23.66 17.49 -1.72
C ALA A 323 24.65 17.17 -0.60
N GLY A 324 25.21 18.22 0.01
CA GLY A 324 26.05 18.09 1.21
C GLY A 324 25.22 17.70 2.45
N PRO A 325 25.88 17.37 3.57
CA PRO A 325 25.21 17.07 4.83
C PRO A 325 24.41 18.31 5.31
N GLY A 326 23.09 18.16 5.42
CA GLY A 326 22.18 19.23 5.88
C GLY A 326 21.02 19.56 4.93
N VAL A 327 20.88 18.89 3.78
CA VAL A 327 19.69 19.05 2.93
C VAL A 327 18.53 18.27 3.53
N GLU A 328 17.44 18.98 3.81
CA GLU A 328 16.16 18.42 4.21
C GLU A 328 15.62 17.49 3.10
N VAL A 329 15.46 16.21 3.40
CA VAL A 329 15.09 15.17 2.40
C VAL A 329 13.59 14.80 2.47
N GLY A 330 12.85 15.33 3.44
CA GLY A 330 11.50 14.87 3.75
C GLY A 330 10.41 15.41 2.83
N ILE A 331 9.44 14.64 2.35
CA ILE A 331 8.38 15.22 1.49
C ILE A 331 7.26 15.90 2.27
N ILE A 332 7.25 15.78 3.61
CA ILE A 332 6.18 16.23 4.49
C ILE A 332 6.70 17.28 5.45
N TYR A 333 5.96 18.38 5.61
CA TYR A 333 6.11 19.36 6.67
C TYR A 333 4.77 19.52 7.38
N SER A 334 4.75 19.41 8.70
CA SER A 334 3.53 19.63 9.48
C SER A 334 3.83 20.47 10.69
N ASN A 335 3.32 21.69 10.70
CA ASN A 335 3.44 22.60 11.82
C ASN A 335 2.06 23.12 12.20
N PHE A 336 1.60 22.72 13.39
CA PHE A 336 0.29 23.13 13.92
C PHE A 336 0.40 23.93 15.22
N THR A 337 1.56 23.91 15.87
CA THR A 337 1.75 24.56 17.19
C THR A 337 2.66 25.77 17.13
N ALA A 338 3.73 25.74 16.35
CA ALA A 338 4.70 26.82 16.35
C ALA A 338 4.17 28.03 15.58
N LYS A 339 4.33 29.21 16.18
CA LYS A 339 3.93 30.48 15.59
C LYS A 339 4.89 30.87 14.45
N THR A 340 4.65 30.34 13.26
CA THR A 340 5.38 30.69 12.04
C THR A 340 4.44 31.13 10.92
N THR A 341 5.02 31.60 9.82
CA THR A 341 4.28 32.03 8.62
C THR A 341 3.66 30.86 7.85
N ARG A 342 4.10 29.62 8.09
CA ARG A 342 3.59 28.41 7.44
C ARG A 342 3.07 27.44 8.48
N ARG A 343 1.74 27.31 8.54
CA ARG A 343 1.03 26.38 9.43
C ARG A 343 0.11 25.50 8.64
N GLY A 344 -0.07 24.27 9.11
CA GLY A 344 -0.78 23.24 8.39
C GLY A 344 0.11 22.05 8.03
N LEU A 345 -0.41 21.22 7.14
CA LEU A 345 0.29 20.08 6.55
C LEU A 345 0.64 20.41 5.10
N LEU A 346 1.92 20.51 4.80
CA LEU A 346 2.48 20.78 3.49
C LEU A 346 3.17 19.52 2.96
N ILE A 347 2.89 19.15 1.71
CA ILE A 347 3.48 17.99 1.05
C ILE A 347 4.01 18.43 -0.31
N GLY A 348 5.26 18.11 -0.62
CA GLY A 348 5.85 18.54 -1.88
C GLY A 348 7.26 18.04 -2.12
N HIS A 349 7.80 18.40 -3.30
CA HIS A 349 9.21 18.18 -3.61
C HIS A 349 10.10 19.11 -2.79
N GLN A 350 11.34 18.68 -2.56
CA GLN A 350 12.34 19.46 -1.86
C GLN A 350 13.04 20.48 -2.78
N PRO A 351 13.32 21.71 -2.32
CA PRO A 351 12.79 22.33 -1.10
C PRO A 351 11.27 22.59 -1.20
N ILE A 352 10.52 22.44 -0.11
CA ILE A 352 9.05 22.68 -0.07
C ILE A 352 8.77 24.20 -0.10
N ALA A 353 9.27 24.91 -1.11
CA ALA A 353 8.97 26.31 -1.34
C ALA A 353 7.55 26.45 -1.93
N SER A 354 7.20 25.56 -2.86
CA SER A 354 5.91 25.43 -3.53
C SER A 354 5.33 24.04 -3.26
N PRO A 355 4.52 23.86 -2.20
CA PRO A 355 3.94 22.56 -1.89
C PRO A 355 2.97 22.11 -3.00
N VAL A 356 2.95 20.80 -3.26
CA VAL A 356 1.96 20.19 -4.16
C VAL A 356 0.61 20.12 -3.46
N LEU A 357 0.59 19.81 -2.16
CA LEU A 357 -0.58 19.89 -1.30
C LEU A 357 -0.30 20.77 -0.08
N ASP A 358 -1.22 21.67 0.21
CA ASP A 358 -1.22 22.53 1.38
C ASP A 358 -2.58 22.42 2.08
N VAL A 359 -2.60 21.76 3.24
CA VAL A 359 -3.78 21.62 4.08
C VAL A 359 -3.67 22.60 5.24
N ASN A 360 -4.72 23.40 5.44
CA ASN A 360 -4.74 24.43 6.46
C ASN A 360 -4.67 23.87 7.89
N GLU A 361 -4.35 24.74 8.88
CA GLU A 361 -4.26 24.38 10.30
C GLU A 361 -5.52 23.68 10.84
N GLY A 362 -6.70 24.06 10.33
CA GLY A 362 -7.98 23.48 10.73
C GLY A 362 -8.34 22.15 10.08
N PHE A 363 -7.56 21.63 9.11
CA PHE A 363 -7.92 20.46 8.31
C PHE A 363 -9.30 20.55 7.62
N THR A 364 -9.69 21.75 7.20
CA THR A 364 -10.96 22.02 6.52
C THR A 364 -10.78 22.27 5.03
N GLU A 365 -9.62 22.77 4.63
CA GLU A 365 -9.32 23.20 3.27
C GLU A 365 -7.97 22.65 2.81
N LEU A 366 -7.91 22.31 1.53
CA LEU A 366 -6.74 21.79 0.83
C LEU A 366 -6.50 22.62 -0.43
N ARG A 367 -5.27 23.07 -0.65
CA ARG A 367 -4.84 23.69 -1.91
C ARG A 367 -3.97 22.71 -2.68
N PHE A 368 -4.31 22.50 -3.95
CA PHE A 368 -3.55 21.64 -4.87
C PHE A 368 -2.78 22.51 -5.87
N THR A 369 -1.45 22.35 -5.91
CA THR A 369 -0.52 23.05 -6.82
C THR A 369 -0.73 24.56 -6.92
N GLY A 370 -0.97 25.23 -5.78
CA GLY A 370 -1.20 26.68 -5.72
C GLY A 370 -2.57 27.15 -6.25
N GLY A 371 -3.48 26.21 -6.56
CA GLY A 371 -4.84 26.50 -6.97
C GLY A 371 -5.73 27.04 -5.83
N PRO A 372 -7.03 27.27 -6.12
CA PRO A 372 -7.99 27.74 -5.12
C PRO A 372 -8.16 26.74 -3.96
N PRO A 373 -8.55 27.20 -2.77
CA PRO A 373 -8.84 26.32 -1.64
C PRO A 373 -10.02 25.40 -1.98
N LEU A 374 -9.80 24.09 -1.81
CA LEU A 374 -10.79 23.04 -1.96
C LEU A 374 -11.24 22.57 -0.58
N LYS A 375 -12.55 22.44 -0.37
CA LYS A 375 -13.07 21.92 0.88
C LYS A 375 -12.75 20.44 1.04
N LEU A 376 -12.21 20.06 2.20
CA LEU A 376 -12.05 18.66 2.57
C LEU A 376 -13.42 18.07 2.94
N VAL A 377 -13.77 16.96 2.28
CA VAL A 377 -15.03 16.24 2.44
C VAL A 377 -14.86 15.03 3.35
N ALA A 378 -13.72 14.34 3.24
CA ALA A 378 -13.36 13.25 4.15
C ALA A 378 -11.84 13.10 4.28
N VAL A 379 -11.41 12.63 5.45
CA VAL A 379 -10.02 12.29 5.76
C VAL A 379 -9.99 10.95 6.49
N GLU A 380 -9.10 10.06 6.06
CA GLU A 380 -8.82 8.80 6.76
C GLU A 380 -7.33 8.62 6.96
N ILE A 381 -6.94 8.03 8.09
CA ILE A 381 -5.55 7.72 8.41
C ILE A 381 -5.48 6.27 8.88
N TRP A 382 -4.56 5.52 8.29
CA TRP A 382 -4.36 4.10 8.49
C TRP A 382 -2.91 3.83 8.92
N ALA A 383 -2.74 3.06 9.98
CA ALA A 383 -1.45 2.53 10.41
C ALA A 383 -1.08 1.30 9.58
N ALA A 384 0.12 1.34 8.98
CA ALA A 384 0.78 0.21 8.32
C ALA A 384 1.95 -0.36 9.14
N GLY A 385 2.32 0.30 10.24
CA GLY A 385 3.43 -0.09 11.14
C GLY A 385 3.13 -1.27 12.08
N LEU A 386 4.14 -1.67 12.88
CA LEU A 386 4.14 -2.96 13.62
C LEU A 386 3.04 -2.98 14.68
N THR A 387 2.53 -4.17 15.01
CA THR A 387 1.56 -4.30 16.11
C THR A 387 2.13 -3.74 17.43
N ASP A 388 3.45 -3.86 17.64
CA ASP A 388 4.17 -3.20 18.75
C ASP A 388 4.04 -1.67 18.71
N GLN A 389 4.27 -1.03 17.55
CA GLN A 389 4.13 0.42 17.40
C GLN A 389 2.70 0.89 17.71
N LEU A 390 1.70 0.13 17.26
CA LEU A 390 0.30 0.42 17.54
C LEU A 390 -0.04 0.25 19.03
N SER A 391 0.56 -0.75 19.69
CA SER A 391 0.40 -0.97 21.13
C SER A 391 1.01 0.17 21.95
N LYS A 392 2.18 0.68 21.52
CA LYS A 392 2.86 1.83 22.12
C LYS A 392 2.02 3.09 22.00
N LEU A 393 1.48 3.36 20.80
CA LEU A 393 0.57 4.49 20.59
C LEU A 393 -0.64 4.40 21.53
N ARG A 394 -1.31 3.24 21.58
CA ARG A 394 -2.47 3.05 22.48
C ARG A 394 -2.12 3.24 23.94
N ALA A 395 -0.98 2.71 24.39
CA ALA A 395 -0.51 2.89 25.76
C ALA A 395 -0.21 4.36 26.08
N GLN A 396 0.45 5.07 25.15
CA GLN A 396 0.72 6.49 25.27
C GLN A 396 -0.57 7.31 25.37
N LYS A 397 -1.53 7.09 24.47
CA LYS A 397 -2.81 7.82 24.47
C LYS A 397 -3.68 7.49 25.68
N ALA A 398 -3.65 6.25 26.17
CA ALA A 398 -4.29 5.88 27.43
C ALA A 398 -3.66 6.61 28.62
N TRP A 399 -2.33 6.73 28.64
CA TRP A 399 -1.62 7.46 29.67
C TRP A 399 -1.92 8.97 29.62
N GLU A 400 -1.89 9.59 28.44
CA GLU A 400 -2.25 11.01 28.24
C GLU A 400 -3.67 11.29 28.74
N LEU A 401 -4.63 10.43 28.39
CA LEU A 401 -6.02 10.55 28.85
C LEU A 401 -6.13 10.41 30.37
N GLN A 402 -5.36 9.51 30.99
CA GLN A 402 -5.31 9.39 32.45
C GLN A 402 -4.75 10.65 33.11
N GLN A 403 -3.71 11.27 32.54
CA GLN A 403 -3.17 12.53 33.06
C GLN A 403 -4.18 13.67 32.94
N VAL A 404 -4.83 13.81 31.77
CA VAL A 404 -5.88 14.81 31.56
C VAL A 404 -7.04 14.61 32.55
N ASN A 405 -7.47 13.37 32.76
CA ASN A 405 -8.55 13.08 33.72
C ASN A 405 -8.13 13.31 35.18
N LYS A 406 -6.86 13.06 35.53
CA LYS A 406 -6.33 13.38 36.86
C LYS A 406 -6.34 14.89 37.09
N GLU A 407 -5.89 15.69 36.13
CA GLU A 407 -5.89 17.15 36.24
C GLU A 407 -7.32 17.72 36.23
N LYS A 408 -8.20 17.23 35.35
CA LYS A 408 -9.61 17.67 35.31
C LYS A 408 -10.36 17.38 36.61
N ASN A 409 -10.08 16.24 37.24
CA ASN A 409 -10.69 15.84 38.50
C ASN A 409 -9.84 16.23 39.73
N ARG A 410 -8.79 17.03 39.54
CA ARG A 410 -7.98 17.53 40.64
C ARG A 410 -8.86 18.45 41.48
N ARG A 411 -9.28 17.94 42.64
CA ARG A 411 -9.88 18.78 43.67
C ARG A 411 -8.76 19.51 44.38
N PHE A 412 -8.93 20.81 44.56
CA PHE A 412 -8.03 21.63 45.36
C PHE A 412 -7.86 20.98 46.74
N LYS A 413 -6.63 20.65 47.12
CA LYS A 413 -6.33 20.12 48.45
C LYS A 413 -6.14 21.30 49.40
N LEU A 414 -6.82 21.29 50.53
CA LEU A 414 -6.74 22.35 51.55
C LEU A 414 -5.30 22.56 52.09
N ASP A 415 -4.46 21.52 52.01
CA ASP A 415 -3.07 21.55 52.48
C ASP A 415 -2.07 22.05 51.41
N GLU A 416 -2.54 22.34 50.19
CA GLU A 416 -1.70 22.78 49.08
C GLU A 416 -1.57 24.31 49.12
N ASP A 417 -0.33 24.83 49.16
CA ASP A 417 -0.10 26.27 49.23
C ASP A 417 -0.66 26.94 47.97
N TRP A 418 -1.74 27.72 48.15
CA TRP A 418 -2.42 28.49 47.12
C TRP A 418 -1.45 29.30 46.25
N ARG A 419 -0.32 29.74 46.82
CA ARG A 419 0.70 30.54 46.13
C ARG A 419 1.34 29.82 44.96
N ASN A 420 1.44 28.49 45.02
CA ASN A 420 2.04 27.63 44.00
C ASN A 420 1.00 26.90 43.15
N SER A 421 -0.28 27.20 43.35
CA SER A 421 -1.35 26.54 42.58
C SER A 421 -1.37 27.02 41.12
N ALA A 422 -1.54 26.08 40.21
CA ALA A 422 -1.76 26.39 38.80
C ALA A 422 -3.01 27.28 38.60
N ASP A 423 -4.01 27.12 39.47
CA ASP A 423 -5.27 27.88 39.43
C ASP A 423 -5.04 29.37 39.74
N ARG A 424 -4.16 29.70 40.70
CA ARG A 424 -3.71 31.09 40.92
C ARG A 424 -3.02 31.67 39.69
N GLN A 425 -2.15 30.89 39.04
CA GLN A 425 -1.47 31.34 37.82
C GLN A 425 -2.47 31.61 36.69
N ILE A 426 -3.45 30.73 36.48
CA ILE A 426 -4.50 30.90 35.46
C ILE A 426 -5.37 32.13 35.75
N LEU A 427 -5.76 32.34 37.01
CA LEU A 427 -6.51 33.53 37.43
C LEU A 427 -5.70 34.81 37.22
N SER A 428 -4.41 34.80 37.55
CA SER A 428 -3.51 35.93 37.32
C SER A 428 -3.36 36.26 35.82
N MET A 429 -3.22 35.24 34.97
CA MET A 429 -3.18 35.41 33.50
C MET A 429 -4.50 35.93 32.93
N SER A 430 -5.62 35.65 33.61
CA SER A 430 -6.96 36.15 33.26
C SER A 430 -7.26 37.53 33.87
N GLY A 431 -6.28 38.16 34.53
CA GLY A 431 -6.43 39.49 35.15
C GLY A 431 -7.22 39.49 36.47
N VAL A 432 -7.54 38.32 37.02
CA VAL A 432 -8.26 38.17 38.28
C VAL A 432 -7.25 37.99 39.41
N ASN A 433 -6.96 39.09 40.11
CA ASN A 433 -6.16 39.06 41.33
C ASN A 433 -7.06 38.92 42.56
N VAL A 434 -6.86 37.84 43.33
CA VAL A 434 -7.62 37.58 44.57
C VAL A 434 -6.96 38.36 45.71
N TYR A 435 -7.72 39.20 46.42
CA TYR A 435 -7.26 40.26 47.33
C TYR A 435 -6.16 39.88 48.35
N HIS A 436 -6.04 38.62 48.77
CA HIS A 436 -4.97 38.19 49.69
C HIS A 436 -3.55 38.16 49.06
N SER A 437 -3.41 38.11 47.73
CA SER A 437 -2.08 38.12 47.08
C SER A 437 -1.44 39.51 47.05
N ALA A 438 -2.23 40.57 46.98
CA ALA A 438 -1.73 41.95 46.95
C ALA A 438 -1.13 42.40 48.29
N THR A 439 -1.71 41.94 49.40
CA THR A 439 -1.23 42.30 50.75
C THR A 439 0.11 41.65 51.07
N THR A 440 0.34 40.42 50.59
CA THR A 440 1.57 39.69 50.92
C THR A 440 2.77 40.12 50.06
N GLU A 441 2.56 40.50 48.80
CA GLU A 441 3.62 41.02 47.93
C GLU A 441 4.10 42.42 48.38
N ALA A 442 3.22 43.20 48.98
CA ALA A 442 3.58 44.45 49.68
C ALA A 442 4.40 44.20 50.96
N GLU A 443 4.13 43.11 51.69
CA GLU A 443 4.91 42.74 52.89
C GLU A 443 6.33 42.23 52.54
N LEU A 444 6.48 41.38 51.51
CA LEU A 444 7.80 40.89 51.05
C LEU A 444 8.68 41.97 50.39
N SER A 445 8.06 42.95 49.73
CA SER A 445 8.79 44.13 49.23
C SER A 445 9.18 45.10 50.35
N SER A 446 8.50 45.06 51.50
CA SER A 446 8.88 45.85 52.68
C SER A 446 10.00 45.21 53.52
N GLU A 447 10.09 43.88 53.59
CA GLU A 447 11.17 43.18 54.30
C GLU A 447 12.51 43.26 53.56
N THR A 448 12.49 43.23 52.22
CA THR A 448 13.71 43.35 51.40
C THR A 448 14.33 44.74 51.45
N HIS A 449 13.56 45.80 51.72
CA HIS A 449 14.10 47.15 51.97
C HIS A 449 14.60 47.38 53.40
N SER A 450 14.22 46.54 54.35
CA SER A 450 14.63 46.64 55.75
C SER A 450 16.01 45.99 55.99
N ALA A 451 16.37 44.97 55.21
CA ALA A 451 17.67 44.30 55.30
C ALA A 451 18.84 45.09 54.66
N SER A 452 18.56 46.08 53.80
CA SER A 452 19.58 46.89 53.13
C SER A 452 20.01 48.17 53.89
N LYS A 453 19.56 48.36 55.13
CA LYS A 453 19.91 49.53 55.98
C LYS A 453 20.75 49.19 57.22
N GLN A 454 21.19 47.95 57.37
CA GLN A 454 22.18 47.55 58.38
C GLN A 454 23.38 46.87 57.71
N GLN A 455 24.22 47.68 57.06
CA GLN A 455 25.63 47.37 56.82
C GLN A 455 26.43 48.66 56.71
#